data_AF-A0A2N2LB65-F1
#
_entry.id   AF-A0A2N2LB65-F1
#
_cell.length_a   1.000
_cell.length_b   1.000
_cell.length_c   1.000
_cell.angle_alpha   90.00
_cell.angle_beta   90.00
_cell.angle_gamma   90.00
#
_symmetry.space_group_name_H-M   'P 1'
#
loop_
_entity.id
_entity.type
_entity.pdbx_description
1 polymer ?
#
loop_
_entity_poly.entity_id
_entity_poly.type
_entity_poly.pdbx_seq_one_letter_code
_entity_poly.pdbx_strand_id
1 'polypeptide(L)'
;MKRSIRKTIAALFLLIIMTVTSSCALIVTEAPHAHKRQHRNRVVIVSGIQYNQVYYVENNNVVIVSQKEVEHKPKKPKHNKGHHGH
;
A
#
# COMPACT_ATOMS: atom_id res chain seq x y z
N MET A 1 -48.51 9.10 37.02
CA MET A 1 -47.77 7.96 36.42
C MET A 1 -47.46 8.12 34.92
N LYS A 2 -48.42 8.50 34.05
CA LYS A 2 -48.22 8.60 32.58
C LYS A 2 -47.06 9.53 32.14
N ARG A 3 -46.78 10.63 32.87
CA ARG A 3 -45.67 11.56 32.57
C ARG A 3 -44.29 10.99 32.87
N SER A 4 -44.17 10.09 33.86
CA SER A 4 -42.88 9.49 34.22
C SER A 4 -42.42 8.52 33.12
N ILE A 5 -43.35 7.69 32.65
CA ILE A 5 -43.10 6.71 31.57
C ILE A 5 -42.63 7.39 30.28
N ARG A 6 -43.22 8.54 29.91
CA ARG A 6 -42.79 9.31 28.73
C ARG A 6 -41.34 9.81 28.84
N LYS A 7 -40.90 10.22 30.03
CA LYS A 7 -39.51 10.65 30.25
C LYS A 7 -38.54 9.48 30.15
N THR A 8 -38.93 8.31 30.66
CA THR A 8 -38.12 7.08 30.58
C THR A 8 -37.96 6.61 29.14
N ILE A 9 -39.03 6.62 28.35
CA ILE A 9 -38.99 6.25 26.92
C ILE A 9 -38.14 7.24 26.13
N ALA A 10 -38.28 8.54 26.39
CA ALA A 10 -37.46 9.57 25.73
C ALA A 10 -35.96 9.41 26.04
N ALA A 11 -35.61 9.11 27.30
CA ALA A 11 -34.22 8.86 27.68
C ALA A 11 -33.65 7.59 27.02
N LEU A 12 -34.46 6.52 26.92
CA LEU A 12 -34.07 5.29 26.23
C LEU A 12 -33.81 5.53 24.74
N PHE A 13 -34.65 6.35 24.10
CA PHE A 13 -34.52 6.69 22.68
C PHE A 13 -33.27 7.53 22.40
N LEU A 14 -32.96 8.49 23.27
CA LEU A 14 -31.73 9.28 23.23
C LEU A 14 -30.48 8.40 23.38
N LEU A 15 -30.50 7.43 24.29
CA LEU A 15 -29.43 6.45 24.47
C LEU A 15 -29.18 5.63 23.21
N ILE A 16 -30.23 5.17 22.53
CA ILE A 16 -30.11 4.42 21.26
C ILE A 16 -29.49 5.30 20.18
N ILE A 17 -29.94 6.56 20.03
CA ILE A 17 -29.38 7.50 19.05
C ILE A 17 -27.88 7.75 19.33
N MET A 18 -27.49 7.97 20.59
CA MET A 18 -26.08 8.17 20.95
C MET A 18 -25.23 6.92 20.67
N THR A 19 -25.76 5.72 20.91
CA THR A 19 -25.04 4.47 20.66
C THR A 19 -24.85 4.21 19.16
N VAL A 20 -25.89 4.47 18.36
CA VAL A 20 -25.86 4.31 16.89
C VAL A 20 -24.94 5.35 16.24
N THR A 21 -25.03 6.62 16.65
CA THR A 21 -24.15 7.68 16.13
C THR A 21 -22.68 7.47 16.53
N SER A 22 -22.39 6.98 17.74
CA SER A 22 -21.04 6.59 18.14
C SER A 22 -20.49 5.42 17.32
N SER A 23 -21.33 4.46 16.94
CA SER A 23 -20.92 3.29 16.14
C SER A 23 -20.69 3.63 14.67
N CYS A 24 -21.34 4.68 14.15
CA CYS A 24 -21.14 5.15 12.77
C CYS A 24 -19.98 6.16 12.62
N ALA A 25 -19.52 6.78 13.71
CA ALA A 25 -18.40 7.74 13.68
C ALA A 25 -17.01 7.08 13.49
N LEU A 26 -16.92 5.75 13.63
CA LEU A 26 -15.67 4.98 13.52
C LEU A 26 -15.43 4.35 12.14
N ILE A 27 -16.30 4.60 11.17
CA ILE A 27 -16.14 4.13 9.78
C ILE A 27 -15.95 5.33 8.85
N VAL A 28 -15.13 6.28 9.26
CA VAL A 28 -14.62 7.34 8.38
C VAL A 28 -13.14 7.44 8.66
N THR A 29 -12.33 7.24 7.62
CA THR A 29 -10.86 7.33 7.56
C THR A 29 -10.03 6.14 8.07
N GLU A 30 -10.35 4.91 7.69
CA GLU A 30 -9.27 4.11 7.12
C GLU A 30 -9.19 4.50 5.64
N ALA A 31 -8.12 5.21 5.28
CA ALA A 31 -7.88 5.65 3.91
C ALA A 31 -8.10 4.46 2.96
N PRO A 32 -8.99 4.55 1.94
CA PRO A 32 -9.26 3.44 1.02
C PRO A 32 -8.04 3.02 0.20
N HIS A 33 -6.93 3.72 0.37
CA HIS A 33 -5.74 3.64 -0.42
C HIS A 33 -4.50 3.68 0.48
N ALA A 34 -4.36 2.69 1.36
CA ALA A 34 -3.06 2.04 1.45
C ALA A 34 -2.78 1.41 0.07
N HIS A 35 -2.53 2.25 -0.94
CA HIS A 35 -2.04 1.82 -2.25
C HIS A 35 -0.81 1.00 -1.91
N LYS A 36 -0.96 -0.32 -2.05
CA LYS A 36 0.08 -1.30 -1.81
C LYS A 36 1.31 -0.76 -2.54
N ARG A 37 2.32 -0.29 -1.80
CA ARG A 37 3.48 0.39 -2.39
C ARG A 37 4.11 -0.58 -3.38
N GLN A 38 3.82 -0.41 -4.67
CA GLN A 38 4.29 -1.31 -5.70
C GLN A 38 5.74 -0.92 -5.99
N HIS A 39 6.66 -1.68 -5.40
CA HIS A 39 8.07 -1.56 -5.71
C HIS A 39 8.31 -1.92 -7.18
N ARG A 40 9.00 -1.03 -7.90
CA ARG A 40 9.43 -1.17 -9.28
C ARG A 40 10.95 -1.13 -9.32
N ASN A 41 11.53 -1.82 -10.31
CA ASN A 41 12.96 -1.80 -10.56
C ASN A 41 13.24 -1.05 -11.86
N ARG A 42 14.29 -0.23 -11.87
CA ARG A 42 14.82 0.40 -13.09
C ARG A 42 16.34 0.42 -13.06
N VAL A 43 16.93 0.44 -14.24
CA VAL A 43 18.35 0.73 -14.41
C VAL A 43 18.49 2.23 -14.70
N VAL A 44 19.40 2.90 -14.00
CA VAL A 44 19.78 4.30 -14.28
C VAL A 44 21.29 4.40 -14.44
N ILE A 45 21.75 5.38 -15.21
CA ILE A 45 23.17 5.70 -15.38
C ILE A 45 23.40 7.06 -14.74
N VAL A 46 24.28 7.13 -13.75
CA VAL A 46 24.65 8.37 -13.05
C VAL A 46 26.16 8.50 -13.13
N SER A 47 26.65 9.58 -13.71
CA SER A 47 28.10 9.83 -13.87
C SER A 47 28.86 8.67 -14.55
N GLY A 48 28.23 8.01 -15.52
CA GLY A 48 28.81 6.85 -16.23
C GLY A 48 28.73 5.52 -15.48
N ILE A 49 28.24 5.51 -14.24
CA ILE A 49 28.07 4.29 -13.44
C ILE A 49 26.62 3.80 -13.55
N GLN A 50 26.44 2.52 -13.83
CA GLN A 50 25.13 1.89 -13.95
C GLN A 50 24.63 1.41 -12.58
N TYR A 51 23.44 1.84 -12.20
CA TYR A 51 22.79 1.43 -10.96
C TYR A 51 21.45 0.72 -11.23
N ASN A 52 21.19 -0.36 -10.49
CA ASN A 52 19.88 -0.95 -10.35
C ASN A 52 19.17 -0.29 -9.17
N GLN A 53 18.10 0.44 -9.44
CA GLN A 53 17.30 1.17 -8.46
C GLN A 53 15.95 0.48 -8.24
N VAL A 54 15.63 0.23 -6.97
CA VAL A 54 14.28 -0.15 -6.52
C VAL A 54 13.58 1.11 -6.01
N TYR A 55 12.41 1.42 -6.53
CA TYR A 55 11.65 2.63 -6.21
C TYR A 55 10.14 2.36 -6.17
N TYR A 56 9.38 3.27 -5.58
CA TYR A 56 7.92 3.33 -5.76
C TYR A 56 7.51 4.78 -6.05
N VAL A 57 6.29 4.95 -6.54
CA VAL A 57 5.72 6.29 -6.80
C VAL A 57 4.67 6.56 -5.73
N GLU A 58 4.81 7.68 -5.02
CA GLU A 58 3.89 8.15 -3.99
C GLU A 58 3.68 9.64 -4.19
N ASN A 59 2.42 10.08 -4.36
CA ASN A 59 2.06 11.49 -4.57
C ASN A 59 2.86 12.17 -5.70
N ASN A 60 2.98 11.51 -6.86
CA ASN A 60 3.80 11.93 -8.01
C ASN A 60 5.32 12.07 -7.74
N ASN A 61 5.79 11.70 -6.56
CA ASN A 61 7.20 11.67 -6.22
C ASN A 61 7.76 10.26 -6.38
N VAL A 62 8.99 10.17 -6.87
CA VAL A 62 9.74 8.92 -6.97
C VAL A 62 10.51 8.74 -5.66
N VAL A 63 10.18 7.71 -4.90
CA VAL A 63 10.88 7.36 -3.66
C VAL A 63 11.82 6.19 -3.95
N ILE A 64 13.12 6.42 -3.81
CA ILE A 64 14.16 5.41 -4.00
C ILE A 64 14.33 4.63 -2.70
N VAL A 65 14.15 3.31 -2.76
CA VAL A 65 14.25 2.40 -1.61
C VAL A 65 15.64 1.78 -1.53
N SER A 66 16.22 1.45 -2.68
CA SER A 66 17.55 0.86 -2.77
C SER A 66 18.19 1.23 -4.09
N GLN A 67 19.49 1.46 -4.08
CA GLN A 67 20.32 1.67 -5.25
C GLN A 67 21.56 0.81 -5.10
N LYS A 68 21.80 -0.08 -6.07
CA LYS A 68 23.00 -0.93 -6.10
C LYS A 68 23.72 -0.75 -7.42
N GLU A 69 25.02 -0.55 -7.35
CA GLU A 69 25.86 -0.54 -8.55
C GLU A 69 25.78 -1.90 -9.24
N VAL A 70 25.63 -1.88 -10.56
CA VAL A 70 25.63 -3.09 -11.37
C VAL A 70 27.07 -3.41 -11.71
N GLU A 71 27.72 -4.22 -10.88
CA GLU A 71 28.98 -4.84 -11.28
C GLU A 71 28.74 -5.61 -12.58
N HIS A 72 29.43 -5.22 -13.65
CA HIS A 72 29.46 -5.95 -14.91
C HIS A 72 30.16 -7.30 -14.67
N LYS A 73 29.43 -8.29 -14.16
CA LYS A 73 29.90 -9.67 -14.19
C LYS A 73 29.95 -10.10 -15.65
N PRO A 74 31.08 -10.58 -16.17
CA PRO A 74 31.15 -11.08 -17.53
C PRO A 74 30.09 -12.17 -17.69
N LYS A 75 29.18 -11.98 -18.65
CA LYS A 75 28.19 -13.00 -19.02
C LYS A 75 28.97 -14.26 -19.39
N LYS A 76 28.84 -15.32 -18.59
CA LYS A 76 29.32 -16.64 -19.01
C LYS A 76 28.60 -17.00 -20.32
N PRO A 77 29.31 -17.55 -21.33
CA PRO A 77 28.69 -17.94 -22.58
C PRO A 77 27.55 -18.92 -22.30
N LYS A 78 26.39 -18.63 -22.88
CA LYS A 78 25.20 -19.46 -22.78
C LYS A 78 25.49 -20.75 -23.55
N HIS A 79 25.79 -21.84 -22.85
CA HIS A 79 25.92 -23.16 -23.47
C HIS A 79 24.53 -23.53 -24.03
N ASN A 80 24.35 -23.34 -25.34
CA ASN A 80 23.27 -24.00 -26.08
C ASN A 80 23.56 -25.50 -26.03
N LYS A 81 22.89 -26.23 -25.14
CA LYS A 81 22.76 -27.68 -25.30
C LYS A 81 21.83 -27.89 -26.49
N GLY A 82 22.43 -28.22 -27.64
CA GLY A 82 21.70 -28.65 -28.81
C GLY A 82 20.77 -29.81 -28.47
N HIS A 83 19.53 -29.70 -28.93
CA HIS A 83 18.63 -30.84 -29.10
C HIS A 83 19.12 -31.62 -30.33
N HIS A 84 19.98 -32.60 -30.09
CA HIS A 84 20.17 -33.73 -31.00
C HIS A 84 19.82 -34.99 -30.25
N GLY A 85 18.83 -35.72 -30.76
CA GLY A 85 18.37 -36.98 -30.24
C GLY A 85 17.11 -37.40 -30.96
N HIS A 86 17.34 -38.03 -32.11
CA HIS A 86 16.39 -38.64 -33.03
C HIS A 86 15.74 -39.90 -32.43
#